data_AF-A0A915CQY4-F1
#
_entry.id   AF-A0A915CQY4-F1
#
_cell.length_a   1.000
_cell.length_b   1.000
_cell.length_c   1.000
_cell.angle_alpha   90.00
_cell.angle_beta   90.00
_cell.angle_gamma   90.00
#
_symmetry.space_group_name_H-M   'P 1'
#
loop_
_entity.id
_entity.type
_entity.pdbx_description
1 polymer ?
#
loop_
_entity_poly.entity_id
_entity_poly.type
_entity_poly.pdbx_seq_one_letter_code
_entity_poly.pdbx_strand_id
1 'polypeptide(L)'
;MPDNRNRRFVINGFSDNPVGSQMIDVEGQVISVATYYQNKYQLRIAQPHLPCVFNQQTPQLVEQMIRNCQALPKDFRRNNMTQVQHAHLQNNPYFQSHNIRMAGDLIVAKANVLFPPAIAYDQNQRDEPDANGLLNWKLGQRRFLRAAGTPKVDLLALFL
;
A
#
# COMPACT_ATOMS: atom_id res chain seq x y z
N MET A 1 -8.48 32.75 16.66
CA MET A 1 -8.09 31.31 16.64
C MET A 1 -8.96 30.63 15.61
N PRO A 2 -8.43 30.04 14.53
CA PRO A 2 -9.26 29.41 13.51
C PRO A 2 -9.94 28.18 14.12
N ASP A 3 -11.26 28.10 13.90
CA ASP A 3 -12.16 27.08 14.45
C ASP A 3 -11.82 25.70 13.90
N ASN A 4 -11.05 24.93 14.67
CA ASN A 4 -10.51 23.63 14.27
C ASN A 4 -11.45 22.45 14.60
N ARG A 5 -12.72 22.73 14.93
CA ARG A 5 -13.70 21.74 15.40
C ARG A 5 -14.18 20.78 14.31
N ASN A 6 -13.84 21.01 13.04
CA ASN A 6 -14.36 20.25 11.90
C ASN A 6 -13.34 19.31 11.22
N ARG A 7 -12.24 18.97 11.91
CA ARG A 7 -11.27 17.99 11.39
C ARG A 7 -11.82 16.57 11.52
N ARG A 8 -12.04 15.92 10.38
CA ARG A 8 -12.39 14.49 10.32
C ARG A 8 -11.12 13.65 10.23
N PHE A 9 -11.03 12.64 11.07
CA PHE A 9 -9.95 11.66 11.06
C PHE A 9 -10.55 10.26 10.87
N VAL A 10 -9.86 9.43 10.09
CA VAL A 10 -10.15 7.99 10.03
C VAL A 10 -9.43 7.33 11.20
N ILE A 11 -10.18 6.57 12.01
CA ILE A 11 -9.63 5.84 13.14
C ILE A 11 -9.13 4.50 12.60
N ASN A 12 -7.81 4.29 12.66
CA ASN A 12 -7.15 3.07 12.18
C ASN A 12 -6.74 2.14 13.33
N GLY A 13 -6.93 2.54 14.59
CA GLY A 13 -6.69 1.70 15.75
C GLY A 13 -6.55 2.47 17.06
N PHE A 14 -6.21 1.74 18.12
CA PHE A 14 -6.04 2.22 19.48
C PHE A 14 -4.62 1.96 19.98
N SER A 15 -4.04 2.90 20.73
CA SER A 15 -2.76 2.73 21.39
C SER A 15 -2.82 1.63 22.46
N ASP A 16 -1.70 0.92 22.63
CA ASP A 16 -1.52 -0.06 23.71
C ASP A 16 -1.40 0.63 25.08
N ASN A 17 -0.90 1.87 25.11
CA ASN A 17 -0.71 2.63 26.35
C ASN A 17 -1.86 3.62 26.59
N PRO A 18 -2.24 3.86 27.85
CA PRO A 18 -3.25 4.85 28.20
C PRO A 18 -2.76 6.27 27.87
N VAL A 19 -3.69 7.18 27.61
CA VAL A 19 -3.42 8.58 27.22
C VAL A 19 -2.48 9.31 28.19
N GLY A 20 -2.58 9.00 29.50
CA GLY A 20 -1.72 9.56 30.52
C GLY A 20 -0.24 9.16 30.40
N SER A 21 0.03 7.95 29.91
CA SER A 21 1.38 7.36 29.78
C SER A 21 1.89 7.31 28.34
N GLN A 22 1.03 7.57 27.36
CA GLN A 22 1.40 7.61 25.95
C GLN A 22 2.36 8.77 25.70
N MET A 23 3.59 8.46 25.31
CA MET A 23 4.61 9.43 24.97
C MET A 23 4.56 9.80 23.48
N ILE A 24 4.74 11.09 23.19
CA ILE A 24 4.89 11.64 21.84
C ILE A 24 6.11 12.55 21.80
N ASP A 25 6.84 12.51 20.69
CA ASP A 25 7.92 13.46 20.42
C ASP A 25 7.32 14.72 19.79
N VAL A 26 7.44 15.84 20.50
CA VAL A 26 7.02 17.14 20.03
C VAL A 26 8.23 18.07 20.17
N GLU A 27 8.77 18.51 19.03
CA GLU A 27 9.89 19.47 18.99
C GLU A 27 11.15 18.96 19.73
N GLY A 28 11.40 17.65 19.75
CA GLY A 28 12.54 17.03 20.42
C GLY A 28 12.34 16.78 21.90
N GLN A 29 11.16 17.09 22.44
CA GLN A 29 10.78 16.79 23.82
C GLN A 29 9.78 15.63 23.85
N VAL A 30 10.14 14.57 24.56
CA VAL A 30 9.25 13.44 24.80
C VAL A 30 8.29 13.80 25.93
N ILE A 31 7.04 14.12 25.58
CA ILE A 31 5.97 14.48 26.52
C ILE A 31 4.78 13.55 26.37
N SER A 32 3.97 13.41 27.43
CA SER A 32 2.76 12.61 27.33
C SER A 32 1.67 13.32 26.53
N VAL A 33 0.80 12.55 25.88
CA VAL A 33 -0.35 13.08 25.14
C VAL A 33 -1.23 13.93 26.05
N ALA A 34 -1.49 13.48 27.29
CA ALA A 34 -2.25 14.27 28.25
C ALA A 34 -1.64 15.66 28.51
N THR A 35 -0.32 15.73 28.74
CA THR A 35 0.40 16.98 28.97
C THR A 35 0.41 17.86 27.72
N TYR A 36 0.54 17.28 26.53
CA TYR A 36 0.46 18.04 25.27
C TYR A 36 -0.88 18.74 25.09
N TYR A 37 -2.00 18.05 25.31
CA TYR A 37 -3.33 18.64 25.18
C TYR A 37 -3.61 19.71 26.25
N GLN A 38 -3.09 19.52 27.46
CA GLN A 38 -3.16 20.51 28.52
C GLN A 38 -2.36 21.77 28.18
N ASN A 39 -1.14 21.64 27.67
CA ASN A 39 -0.28 22.79 27.37
C ASN A 39 -0.72 23.55 26.11
N LYS A 40 -1.03 22.84 25.02
CA LYS A 40 -1.33 23.44 23.73
C LYS A 40 -2.77 23.94 23.61
N TYR A 41 -3.72 23.19 24.16
CA TYR A 41 -5.15 23.46 24.01
C TYR A 41 -5.85 23.83 25.32
N GLN A 42 -5.13 23.82 26.46
CA GLN A 42 -5.71 24.07 27.79
C GLN A 42 -6.87 23.10 28.11
N LEU A 43 -6.81 21.89 27.54
CA LEU A 43 -7.83 20.85 27.70
C LEU A 43 -7.36 19.82 28.73
N ARG A 44 -8.18 19.61 29.77
CA ARG A 44 -7.97 18.53 30.73
C ARG A 44 -8.72 17.29 30.29
N ILE A 45 -7.99 16.20 30.06
CA ILE A 45 -8.56 14.92 29.65
C ILE A 45 -9.28 14.30 30.85
N ALA A 46 -10.58 14.04 30.71
CA ALA A 46 -11.42 13.51 31.78
C ALA A 46 -11.06 12.05 32.16
N GLN A 47 -10.61 11.25 31.19
CA GLN A 47 -10.29 9.84 31.38
C GLN A 47 -8.86 9.51 30.91
N PRO A 48 -7.85 9.72 31.76
CA PRO A 48 -6.44 9.49 31.39
C PRO A 48 -6.07 8.02 31.18
N HIS A 49 -6.89 7.08 31.66
CA HIS A 49 -6.67 5.64 31.61
C HIS A 49 -7.11 4.98 30.28
N LEU A 50 -7.83 5.72 29.42
CA LEU A 50 -8.26 5.20 28.13
C LEU A 50 -7.13 5.27 27.10
N PRO A 51 -7.13 4.38 26.08
CA PRO A 51 -6.14 4.41 25.00
C PRO A 51 -6.37 5.57 24.02
N CYS A 52 -5.31 6.02 23.34
CA CYS A 52 -5.39 7.01 22.27
C CYS A 52 -5.86 6.37 20.95
N VAL A 53 -6.63 7.10 20.13
CA VAL A 53 -6.85 6.71 18.74
C VAL A 53 -5.69 7.16 17.86
N PHE A 54 -5.33 6.36 16.87
CA PHE A 54 -4.35 6.76 15.84
C PHE A 54 -4.92 6.62 14.43
N ASN A 55 -4.38 7.44 13.53
CA ASN A 55 -4.77 7.51 12.12
C ASN A 55 -3.75 6.80 11.20
N GLN A 56 -2.68 6.22 11.74
CA GLN A 56 -1.70 5.50 10.94
C GLN A 56 -2.26 4.14 10.54
N GLN A 57 -2.10 3.79 9.27
CA GLN A 57 -2.52 2.49 8.77
C GLN A 57 -1.58 1.43 9.36
N THR A 58 -2.15 0.43 10.05
CA THR A 58 -1.33 -0.65 10.62
C THR A 58 -0.96 -1.65 9.53
N PRO A 59 0.19 -2.34 9.64
CA PRO A 59 0.55 -3.42 8.72
C PRO A 59 -0.55 -4.49 8.62
N GLN A 60 -1.24 -4.77 9.73
CA GLN A 60 -2.36 -5.70 9.79
C GLN A 60 -3.54 -5.26 8.92
N LEU A 61 -3.91 -3.97 8.97
CA LEU A 61 -4.97 -3.41 8.12
C LEU A 61 -4.58 -3.43 6.64
N VAL A 62 -3.32 -3.12 6.32
CA VAL A 62 -2.80 -3.23 4.94
C VAL A 62 -2.89 -4.67 4.46
N GLU A 63 -2.45 -5.63 5.26
CA GLU A 63 -2.47 -7.05 4.91
C GLU A 63 -3.91 -7.54 4.69
N GLN A 64 -4.84 -7.19 5.57
CA GLN A 64 -6.25 -7.50 5.41
C GLN A 64 -6.83 -6.89 4.13
N MET A 65 -6.49 -5.63 3.84
CA MET A 65 -6.93 -4.96 2.62
C MET A 65 -6.42 -5.68 1.36
N ILE A 66 -5.13 -6.04 1.33
CA ILE A 66 -4.54 -6.81 0.21
C ILE A 66 -5.26 -8.15 0.06
N ARG A 67 -5.47 -8.89 1.16
CA ARG A 67 -6.16 -10.19 1.13
C ARG A 67 -7.61 -10.09 0.65
N ASN A 68 -8.31 -9.02 1.00
CA ASN A 68 -9.72 -8.83 0.62
C ASN A 68 -9.89 -8.28 -0.80
N CYS A 69 -8.92 -7.47 -1.28
CA CYS A 69 -8.99 -6.84 -2.59
C CYS A 69 -8.23 -7.58 -3.69
N GLN A 70 -7.42 -8.58 -3.36
CA GLN A 70 -6.75 -9.40 -4.36
C GLN A 70 -7.81 -10.15 -5.19
N ALA A 71 -7.90 -9.81 -6.48
CA ALA A 71 -8.63 -10.61 -7.46
C ALA A 71 -7.59 -11.31 -8.35
N LEU A 72 -7.77 -12.61 -8.59
CA LEU A 72 -6.93 -13.32 -9.54
C LEU A 72 -7.33 -12.93 -10.96
N PRO A 73 -6.41 -12.90 -11.94
CA PRO A 73 -6.69 -12.64 -13.37
C PRO A 73 -7.92 -13.40 -13.91
N LYS A 74 -8.09 -14.67 -13.51
CA LYS A 74 -9.24 -15.50 -13.90
C LYS A 74 -10.59 -14.99 -13.38
N ASP A 75 -10.60 -14.33 -12.23
CA ASP A 75 -11.79 -13.82 -11.56
C ASP A 75 -12.16 -12.41 -12.01
N PHE A 76 -11.21 -11.64 -12.56
CA PHE A 76 -11.45 -10.27 -13.03
C PHE A 76 -12.59 -10.20 -14.04
N ARG A 77 -12.61 -11.09 -15.04
CA ARG A 77 -13.67 -11.09 -16.07
C ARG A 77 -15.05 -11.23 -15.44
N ARG A 78 -15.20 -12.16 -14.51
CA ARG A 78 -16.45 -12.40 -13.79
C ARG A 78 -16.81 -11.20 -12.93
N ASN A 79 -15.89 -10.72 -12.10
CA ASN A 79 -16.13 -9.61 -11.18
C ASN A 79 -16.54 -8.32 -11.92
N ASN A 80 -15.82 -7.99 -12.99
CA ASN A 80 -16.14 -6.82 -13.83
C ASN A 80 -17.52 -6.97 -14.47
N MET A 81 -17.86 -8.16 -14.99
CA MET A 81 -19.17 -8.38 -15.61
C MET A 81 -20.30 -8.28 -14.59
N THR A 82 -20.12 -8.85 -13.40
CA THR A 82 -21.05 -8.73 -12.27
C THR A 82 -21.24 -7.26 -11.87
N GLN A 83 -20.16 -6.47 -11.79
CA GLN A 83 -20.26 -5.04 -11.52
C GLN A 83 -21.02 -4.28 -12.61
N VAL A 84 -20.75 -4.57 -13.90
CA VAL A 84 -21.49 -3.95 -15.03
C VAL A 84 -22.98 -4.27 -14.95
N GLN A 85 -23.34 -5.52 -14.64
CA GLN A 85 -24.72 -5.96 -14.48
C GLN A 85 -25.42 -5.22 -13.33
N HIS A 86 -24.78 -5.14 -12.16
CA HIS A 86 -25.35 -4.47 -10.98
C HIS A 86 -25.37 -2.94 -11.08
N ALA A 87 -24.49 -2.35 -11.88
CA ALA A 87 -24.44 -0.91 -12.04
C ALA A 87 -25.63 -0.35 -12.85
N HIS A 88 -26.37 -1.20 -13.57
CA HIS A 88 -27.57 -0.84 -14.35
C HIS A 88 -27.39 0.40 -15.26
N LEU A 89 -26.16 0.63 -15.75
CA LEU A 89 -25.77 1.86 -16.44
C LEU A 89 -26.44 2.03 -17.82
N GLN A 90 -26.98 0.95 -18.40
CA GLN A 90 -27.71 1.01 -19.68
C GLN A 90 -28.98 1.86 -19.57
N ASN A 91 -29.63 1.88 -18.41
CA ASN A 91 -30.86 2.62 -18.17
C ASN A 91 -30.62 3.93 -17.39
N ASN A 92 -29.38 4.43 -17.39
CA ASN A 92 -29.03 5.64 -16.66
C ASN A 92 -29.61 6.89 -17.38
N PRO A 93 -30.44 7.71 -16.71
CA PRO A 93 -31.08 8.88 -17.33
C PRO A 93 -30.07 9.93 -17.81
N TYR A 94 -28.92 10.06 -17.15
CA TYR A 94 -27.87 10.98 -17.55
C TYR A 94 -27.15 10.52 -18.82
N PHE A 95 -27.03 9.21 -19.04
CA PHE A 95 -26.42 8.67 -20.26
C PHE A 95 -27.36 8.76 -21.44
N GLN A 96 -28.66 8.52 -21.20
CA GLN A 96 -29.70 8.68 -22.21
C GLN A 96 -29.78 10.12 -22.72
N SER A 97 -29.73 11.12 -21.83
CA SER A 97 -29.77 12.53 -22.23
C SER A 97 -28.56 12.98 -23.06
N HIS A 98 -27.42 12.28 -22.93
CA HIS A 98 -26.20 12.58 -23.67
C HIS A 98 -25.92 11.57 -24.81
N ASN A 99 -26.90 10.72 -25.17
CA ASN A 99 -26.77 9.70 -26.20
C ASN A 99 -25.58 8.72 -25.99
N ILE A 100 -25.19 8.50 -24.74
CA ILE A 100 -24.09 7.58 -24.38
C ILE A 100 -24.65 6.16 -24.29
N ARG A 101 -24.02 5.23 -25.01
CA ARG A 101 -24.35 3.80 -24.98
C ARG A 101 -23.21 3.01 -24.34
N MET A 102 -23.57 2.09 -23.46
CA MET A 102 -22.61 1.22 -22.78
C MET A 102 -22.52 -0.12 -23.50
N ALA A 103 -21.31 -0.56 -23.84
CA ALA A 103 -21.08 -1.91 -24.34
C ALA A 103 -21.29 -2.93 -23.20
N GLY A 104 -21.99 -4.04 -23.49
CA GLY A 104 -22.29 -5.08 -22.51
C GLY A 104 -21.16 -6.07 -22.28
N ASP A 105 -20.18 -6.12 -23.19
CA ASP A 105 -19.08 -7.08 -23.16
C ASP A 105 -17.72 -6.40 -23.04
N LEU A 106 -16.76 -7.15 -22.50
CA LEU A 106 -15.35 -6.73 -22.46
C LEU A 106 -14.76 -6.75 -23.87
N ILE A 107 -13.96 -5.74 -24.17
CA ILE A 107 -13.25 -5.63 -25.44
C ILE A 107 -12.13 -6.67 -25.50
N VAL A 108 -12.08 -7.43 -26.59
CA VAL A 108 -10.99 -8.37 -26.88
C VAL A 108 -9.98 -7.67 -27.78
N ALA A 109 -8.70 -7.70 -27.39
CA ALA A 109 -7.60 -7.13 -28.16
C ALA A 109 -6.60 -8.23 -28.54
N LYS A 110 -6.04 -8.14 -29.75
CA LYS A 110 -4.93 -9.00 -30.18
C LYS A 110 -3.63 -8.49 -29.57
N ALA A 111 -2.90 -9.38 -28.91
CA ALA A 111 -1.59 -9.09 -28.34
C ALA A 111 -0.59 -10.18 -28.76
N ASN A 112 0.69 -9.80 -28.79
CA ASN A 112 1.80 -10.70 -29.04
C ASN A 112 2.65 -10.80 -27.77
N VAL A 113 2.99 -12.03 -27.37
CA VAL A 113 3.93 -12.27 -26.26
C VAL A 113 5.32 -12.39 -26.85
N LEU A 114 6.23 -11.52 -26.42
CA LEU A 114 7.63 -11.57 -26.83
C LEU A 114 8.41 -12.53 -25.94
N PHE A 115 9.37 -13.25 -26.54
CA PHE A 115 10.31 -14.05 -25.79
C PHE A 115 11.21 -13.16 -24.92
N PRO A 116 11.45 -13.52 -23.65
CA PRO A 116 12.38 -12.77 -22.82
C PRO A 116 13.80 -12.87 -23.38
N PRO A 117 14.63 -11.83 -23.21
CA PRO A 117 16.02 -11.89 -23.66
C PRO A 117 16.86 -12.78 -22.74
N ALA A 118 17.96 -13.32 -23.27
CA ALA A 118 18.94 -14.02 -22.45
C ALA A 118 19.64 -13.05 -21.49
N ILE A 119 19.88 -13.49 -20.25
CA ILE A 119 20.56 -12.69 -19.22
C ILE A 119 22.02 -13.11 -19.15
N ALA A 120 22.92 -12.17 -19.40
CA ALA A 120 24.36 -12.39 -19.34
C ALA A 120 24.95 -11.98 -17.99
N TYR A 121 25.85 -12.82 -17.49
CA TYR A 121 26.59 -12.64 -16.24
C TYR A 121 28.10 -12.62 -16.51
N ASP A 122 28.87 -12.44 -15.43
CA ASP A 122 30.33 -12.58 -15.49
C ASP A 122 30.74 -13.99 -15.96
N GLN A 123 31.96 -14.11 -16.48
CA GLN A 123 32.53 -15.37 -16.99
C GLN A 123 31.71 -16.01 -18.13
N ASN A 124 31.06 -15.20 -18.96
CA ASN A 124 30.22 -15.65 -20.08
C ASN A 124 29.06 -16.59 -19.69
N GLN A 125 28.69 -16.63 -18.41
CA GLN A 125 27.50 -17.38 -17.99
C GLN A 125 26.25 -16.69 -18.52
N ARG A 126 25.28 -17.49 -18.99
CA ARG A 126 24.03 -16.99 -19.56
C ARG A 126 22.85 -17.83 -19.13
N ASP A 127 21.75 -17.13 -18.93
CA ASP A 127 20.43 -17.73 -18.78
C ASP A 127 19.62 -17.47 -20.01
N GLU A 128 19.21 -18.56 -20.64
CA GLU A 128 18.34 -18.53 -21.80
C GLU A 128 16.90 -18.88 -21.39
N PRO A 129 15.89 -18.32 -22.06
CA PRO A 129 14.52 -18.76 -21.89
C PRO A 129 14.39 -20.25 -22.19
N ASP A 130 13.49 -20.93 -21.48
CA ASP A 130 13.18 -22.32 -21.78
C ASP A 130 12.46 -22.48 -23.15
N ALA A 131 12.19 -23.72 -23.55
CA ALA A 131 11.48 -24.02 -24.79
C ALA A 131 10.06 -23.40 -24.87
N ASN A 132 9.49 -22.98 -23.75
CA ASN A 132 8.19 -22.31 -23.67
C ASN A 132 8.32 -20.79 -23.62
N GLY A 133 9.54 -20.25 -23.69
CA GLY A 133 9.81 -18.82 -23.61
C GLY A 133 9.67 -18.23 -22.21
N LEU A 134 9.70 -19.06 -21.17
CA LEU A 134 9.72 -18.60 -19.79
C LEU A 134 11.16 -18.48 -19.32
N LEU A 135 11.48 -17.34 -18.70
CA LEU A 135 12.76 -17.12 -18.03
C LEU A 135 12.50 -16.70 -16.60
N ASN A 136 12.61 -17.65 -15.67
CA ASN A 136 12.61 -17.37 -14.25
C ASN A 136 14.05 -17.26 -13.74
N TRP A 137 14.54 -16.03 -13.65
CA TRP A 137 15.93 -15.77 -13.31
C TRP A 137 16.10 -15.40 -11.84
N LYS A 138 17.20 -15.86 -11.25
CA LYS A 138 17.69 -15.45 -9.92
C LYS A 138 19.20 -15.35 -9.98
N LEU A 139 19.80 -14.46 -9.18
CA LEU A 139 21.26 -14.32 -9.17
C LEU A 139 21.93 -15.63 -8.69
N GLY A 140 21.43 -16.25 -7.63
CA GLY A 140 21.92 -17.55 -7.15
C GLY A 140 23.44 -17.56 -6.94
N GLN A 141 24.13 -18.47 -7.63
CA GLN A 141 25.59 -18.63 -7.59
C GLN A 141 26.32 -17.78 -8.66
N ARG A 142 25.60 -16.98 -9.44
CA ARG A 142 26.18 -16.17 -10.52
C ARG A 142 26.69 -14.84 -9.98
N ARG A 143 27.61 -14.23 -10.72
CA ARG A 143 28.24 -12.96 -10.36
C ARG A 143 27.77 -11.84 -11.28
N PHE A 144 27.75 -10.62 -10.75
CA PHE A 144 27.45 -9.43 -11.54
C PHE A 144 28.43 -9.31 -12.71
N LEU A 145 27.91 -9.06 -13.91
CA LEU A 145 28.72 -8.83 -15.12
C LEU A 145 29.79 -7.75 -14.91
N ARG A 146 29.47 -6.74 -14.10
CA ARG A 146 30.42 -5.74 -13.63
C ARG A 146 30.13 -5.44 -12.16
N ALA A 147 30.97 -5.94 -11.26
CA ALA A 147 30.90 -5.58 -9.85
C ALA A 147 31.41 -4.16 -9.62
N ALA A 148 30.75 -3.41 -8.74
CA ALA A 148 31.32 -2.18 -8.20
C ALA A 148 32.54 -2.52 -7.30
N GLY A 149 33.51 -1.62 -7.22
CA GLY A 149 34.57 -1.73 -6.23
C GLY A 149 33.98 -1.79 -4.82
N THR A 150 34.68 -2.44 -3.88
CA THR A 150 34.19 -2.64 -2.51
C THR A 150 33.84 -1.30 -1.86
N PRO A 151 32.55 -0.98 -1.63
CA PRO A 151 32.19 0.24 -0.95
C PRO A 151 32.58 0.11 0.52
N LYS A 152 33.01 1.22 1.13
CA LYS A 152 33.14 1.28 2.58
C LYS A 152 31.71 1.26 3.15
N VAL A 153 31.38 0.21 3.90
CA VAL A 153 30.08 0.07 4.57
C VAL A 153 30.33 0.14 6.07
N ASP A 154 29.79 1.18 6.71
CA ASP A 154 29.84 1.33 8.16
C ASP A 154 28.50 0.83 8.74
N LEU A 155 28.56 -0.09 9.70
CA LEU A 155 27.39 -0.64 10.40
C LEU A 155 27.27 0.04 11.77
N LEU A 156 26.20 0.80 11.97
CA LEU A 156 25.83 1.34 13.28
C LEU A 156 24.76 0.46 13.90
N ALA A 157 25.15 -0.36 14.86
CA ALA A 157 24.22 -1.10 15.71
C ALA A 157 24.00 -0.31 17.00
N LEU A 158 22.80 0.24 17.17
CA LEU A 158 22.36 0.79 18.45
C LEU A 158 21.74 -0.36 19.25
N PHE A 159 22.43 -0.76 20.32
CA PHE A 159 21.85 -1.66 21.32
C PHE A 159 21.19 -0.78 22.37
N LEU A 160 19.86 -0.88 22.47
CA LEU A 160 19.04 -0.29 23.52
C LEU A 160 18.96 -1.24 24.72
#